data_AF-A0A1H0L2X9-F1
#
_entry.id   AF-A0A1H0L2X9-F1
#
_cell.length_a   1.000
_cell.length_b   1.000
_cell.length_c   1.000
_cell.angle_alpha   90.00
_cell.angle_beta   90.00
_cell.angle_gamma   90.00
#
_symmetry.space_group_name_H-M   'P 1'
#
loop_
_entity.id
_entity.type
_entity.pdbx_description
1 polymer ?
#
loop_
_entity_poly.entity_id
_entity_poly.type
_entity_poly.pdbx_seq_one_letter_code
_entity_poly.pdbx_strand_id
1 'polypeptide(L)'
;MQTRVDPFLAAVIHGALENIAVEMGHKLMRMSYSSIIRESEDFGAALTDATGRQLCECTMSTPLQSGPIPGYIEGIMRELEARGDVVQPGDVFMHNDAYAGASHGPDVGFAVPIFHQGKLAGFSVTTAHHLDIGALTPGSCGIVDAVDAYAEGLQFKAVRVYDAGKKVEPVWQILRSNIRIADLVVGDMEAQVAAARIGADRYSDLLDKYGLETVTGAYEDLLDYSEKLMRDAIAAIPDGKYNARTYIDGYLDSDDPALKELPIEVTLTIDGSDILVDLTGTAPQTPNKPINMPLVGTVDCAVWLTLRSILLDSDEYGAIPQNSGLTRPISIHAPEGCLANPIFPAPVIARFCPGNAVADTVMKAIAPAVPRQVSAGIGNLRVMAFSGQNASGPWVHMEIMEGAYGGRSGKDGMDAVDTLYANTRNNPVEDIESHLPLRVLNYELRENVAGVGQWRGGIGSIRSFELLEDGAVSVEGDGQRFAPWGFAGGKDGAPAHVELLHADGQKEELPSKIPYRRLAKGDRLVAYGPCGGGYGDPFSRTPEDVLRDVLDGLLEVDAARENYGVAIVDGVRLDAAATEELRAGR
;
A
#
# COMPACT_ATOMS: atom_id res chain seq x y z
N MET A 1 -5.72 33.66 -7.65
CA MET A 1 -4.25 33.74 -7.70
C MET A 1 -3.85 34.32 -9.04
N GLN A 2 -2.88 35.24 -9.06
CA GLN A 2 -2.25 35.64 -10.32
C GLN A 2 -1.32 34.49 -10.73
N THR A 3 -1.60 33.82 -11.85
CA THR A 3 -0.80 32.70 -12.33
C THR A 3 0.52 33.22 -12.91
N ARG A 4 1.61 32.48 -12.69
CA ARG A 4 2.94 32.78 -13.24
C ARG A 4 2.97 32.56 -14.75
N VAL A 5 2.15 31.62 -15.23
CA VAL A 5 2.02 31.26 -16.65
C VAL A 5 0.56 31.46 -17.10
N ASP A 6 0.36 31.63 -18.41
CA ASP A 6 -0.98 31.59 -18.99
C ASP A 6 -1.70 30.29 -18.59
N PRO A 7 -2.94 30.34 -18.06
CA PRO A 7 -3.62 29.16 -17.54
C PRO A 7 -3.85 28.04 -18.59
N PHE A 8 -4.05 28.40 -19.86
CA PHE A 8 -4.22 27.39 -20.92
C PHE A 8 -2.89 26.68 -21.19
N LEU A 9 -1.79 27.44 -21.26
CA LEU A 9 -0.46 26.86 -21.40
C LEU A 9 -0.08 26.00 -20.18
N ALA A 10 -0.38 26.44 -18.97
CA ALA A 10 -0.13 25.68 -17.75
C ALA A 10 -0.85 24.32 -17.79
N ALA A 11 -2.15 24.30 -18.14
CA ALA A 11 -2.91 23.06 -18.28
C ALA A 11 -2.35 22.12 -19.36
N VAL A 12 -1.85 22.66 -20.49
CA VAL A 12 -1.18 21.87 -21.53
C VAL A 12 0.12 21.25 -21.01
N ILE A 13 0.91 22.00 -20.24
CA ILE A 13 2.15 21.50 -19.64
C ILE A 13 1.85 20.42 -18.59
N HIS A 14 0.82 20.61 -17.76
CA HIS A 14 0.41 19.62 -16.75
C HIS A 14 -0.01 18.30 -17.41
N GLY A 15 -0.92 18.37 -18.40
CA GLY A 15 -1.33 17.19 -19.14
C GLY A 15 -0.17 16.52 -19.88
N ALA A 16 0.84 17.28 -20.32
CA ALA A 16 2.05 16.70 -20.91
C ALA A 16 2.88 15.95 -19.86
N LEU A 17 3.13 16.53 -18.68
CA LEU A 17 3.87 15.89 -17.58
C LEU A 17 3.18 14.59 -17.13
N GLU A 18 1.87 14.63 -16.91
CA GLU A 18 1.08 13.44 -16.54
C GLU A 18 1.18 12.34 -17.60
N ASN A 19 1.05 12.69 -18.89
CA ASN A 19 1.19 11.71 -19.97
C ASN A 19 2.59 11.09 -20.02
N ILE A 20 3.64 11.83 -19.65
CA ILE A 20 5.00 11.28 -19.55
C ILE A 20 5.05 10.22 -18.46
N ALA A 21 4.51 10.51 -17.27
CA ALA A 21 4.48 9.56 -16.16
C ALA A 21 3.66 8.31 -16.51
N VAL A 22 2.52 8.47 -17.20
CA VAL A 22 1.70 7.35 -17.71
C VAL A 22 2.46 6.52 -18.77
N GLU A 23 3.19 7.16 -19.69
CA GLU A 23 4.05 6.45 -20.65
C GLU A 23 5.12 5.63 -19.92
N MET A 24 5.78 6.20 -18.91
CA MET A 24 6.77 5.49 -18.08
C MET A 24 6.16 4.24 -17.44
N GLY A 25 5.01 4.37 -16.77
CA GLY A 25 4.33 3.27 -16.10
C GLY A 25 3.93 2.14 -17.07
N HIS A 26 3.31 2.49 -18.20
CA HIS A 26 2.94 1.49 -19.21
C HIS A 26 4.16 0.75 -19.79
N LYS A 27 5.29 1.45 -19.96
CA LYS A 27 6.52 0.83 -20.45
C LYS A 27 7.10 -0.11 -19.41
N LEU A 28 7.18 0.31 -18.15
CA LEU A 28 7.67 -0.52 -17.05
C LEU A 28 6.86 -1.83 -16.96
N MET A 29 5.55 -1.73 -16.78
CA MET A 29 4.64 -2.87 -16.67
C MET A 29 4.81 -3.88 -17.83
N ARG A 30 4.98 -3.39 -19.07
CA ARG A 30 5.09 -4.25 -20.26
C ARG A 30 6.48 -4.85 -20.48
N MET A 31 7.52 -4.27 -19.91
CA MET A 31 8.91 -4.74 -20.06
C MET A 31 9.35 -5.62 -18.89
N SER A 32 8.64 -5.57 -17.77
CA SER A 32 8.89 -6.37 -16.60
C SER A 32 8.62 -7.86 -16.81
N TYR A 33 9.39 -8.66 -16.08
CA TYR A 33 9.44 -10.11 -16.11
C TYR A 33 8.61 -10.72 -14.98
N SER A 34 8.69 -10.15 -13.76
CA SER A 34 7.95 -10.67 -12.61
C SER A 34 6.46 -10.36 -12.67
N SER A 35 5.64 -11.26 -12.12
CA SER A 35 4.19 -11.08 -12.00
C SER A 35 3.81 -9.94 -11.05
N ILE A 36 4.64 -9.62 -10.06
CA ILE A 36 4.38 -8.52 -9.11
C ILE A 36 4.33 -7.15 -9.81
N ILE A 37 5.17 -6.92 -10.83
CA ILE A 37 5.10 -5.69 -11.62
C ILE A 37 4.13 -5.83 -12.79
N ARG A 38 4.17 -6.97 -13.50
CA ARG A 38 3.41 -7.18 -14.75
C ARG A 38 1.91 -7.36 -14.54
N GLU A 39 1.52 -8.12 -13.51
CA GLU A 39 0.13 -8.49 -13.22
C GLU A 39 -0.42 -7.70 -12.04
N SER A 40 0.34 -7.58 -10.94
CA SER A 40 -0.12 -6.91 -9.72
C SER A 40 0.05 -5.39 -9.75
N GLU A 41 0.82 -4.86 -10.70
CA GLU A 41 1.06 -3.42 -10.89
C GLU A 41 1.67 -2.71 -9.65
N ASP A 42 2.50 -3.43 -8.86
CA ASP A 42 3.20 -2.85 -7.71
C ASP A 42 4.46 -2.08 -8.13
N PHE A 43 4.23 -0.94 -8.79
CA PHE A 43 5.28 -0.02 -9.23
C PHE A 43 4.86 1.44 -9.09
N GLY A 44 5.85 2.32 -9.08
CA GLY A 44 5.74 3.77 -9.06
C GLY A 44 6.49 4.38 -10.22
N ALA A 45 5.94 5.45 -10.80
CA ALA A 45 6.59 6.22 -11.85
C ALA A 45 6.23 7.70 -11.70
N ALA A 46 7.22 8.56 -11.51
CA ALA A 46 6.99 9.98 -11.30
C ALA A 46 8.12 10.85 -11.87
N LEU A 47 7.81 12.14 -12.03
CA LEU A 47 8.78 13.19 -12.32
C LEU A 47 8.92 14.10 -11.11
N THR A 48 10.16 14.49 -10.78
CA THR A 48 10.44 15.48 -9.74
C THR A 48 11.15 16.68 -10.33
N ASP A 49 11.11 17.82 -9.61
CA ASP A 49 12.04 18.91 -9.86
C ASP A 49 13.44 18.61 -9.32
N ALA A 50 14.37 19.54 -9.53
CA ALA A 50 15.77 19.41 -9.11
C ALA A 50 15.96 19.32 -7.58
N THR A 51 14.94 19.69 -6.80
CA THR A 51 14.93 19.61 -5.32
C THR A 51 14.24 18.36 -4.79
N GLY A 52 13.66 17.53 -5.67
CA GLY A 52 12.93 16.31 -5.29
C GLY A 52 11.43 16.50 -5.08
N ARG A 53 10.88 17.70 -5.29
CA ARG A 53 9.42 17.90 -5.20
C ARG A 53 8.74 17.20 -6.37
N GLN A 54 7.75 16.37 -6.07
CA GLN A 54 7.02 15.62 -7.09
C GLN A 54 6.17 16.57 -7.93
N LEU A 55 6.31 16.46 -9.25
CA LEU A 55 5.57 17.24 -10.25
C LEU A 55 4.30 16.52 -10.70
N CYS A 56 4.41 15.21 -10.91
CA CYS A 56 3.33 14.33 -11.35
C CYS A 56 3.74 12.87 -11.11
N GLU A 57 2.76 11.98 -11.12
CA GLU A 57 2.93 10.53 -11.02
C GLU A 57 2.02 9.79 -12.00
N CYS A 58 2.36 8.53 -12.28
CA CYS A 58 1.54 7.62 -13.07
C CYS A 58 0.30 7.21 -12.29
N THR A 59 -0.87 7.30 -12.92
CA THR A 59 -2.16 6.97 -12.28
C THR A 59 -2.39 5.47 -12.06
N MET A 60 -1.62 4.60 -12.73
CA MET A 60 -1.65 3.15 -12.49
C MET A 60 -0.75 2.74 -11.31
N SER A 61 0.06 3.67 -10.80
CA SER A 61 1.00 3.33 -9.74
C SER A 61 0.32 3.17 -8.39
N THR A 62 0.90 2.30 -7.59
CA THR A 62 0.47 2.15 -6.20
C THR A 62 0.99 3.35 -5.37
N PRO A 63 0.16 3.95 -4.48
CA PRO A 63 0.59 5.08 -3.63
C PRO A 63 1.84 4.77 -2.80
N LEU A 64 1.99 3.51 -2.39
CA LEU A 64 3.15 2.95 -1.69
C LEU A 64 4.47 3.09 -2.46
N GLN A 65 4.41 3.16 -3.79
CA GLN A 65 5.58 3.21 -4.66
C GLN A 65 5.84 4.64 -5.15
N SER A 66 4.79 5.39 -5.52
CA SER A 66 4.93 6.77 -6.00
C SER A 66 5.08 7.79 -4.87
N GLY A 67 4.30 7.65 -3.79
CA GLY A 67 4.30 8.59 -2.67
C GLY A 67 5.68 8.81 -2.04
N PRO A 68 6.53 7.79 -1.87
CA PRO A 68 7.87 7.95 -1.33
C PRO A 68 8.88 8.64 -2.26
N ILE A 69 8.60 8.79 -3.56
CA ILE A 69 9.61 9.26 -4.55
C ILE A 69 10.32 10.57 -4.15
N PRO A 70 9.64 11.59 -3.58
CA PRO A 70 10.32 12.74 -3.00
C PRO A 70 11.38 12.37 -1.95
N GLY A 71 11.04 11.46 -1.03
CA GLY A 71 11.95 10.92 -0.02
C GLY A 71 13.15 10.19 -0.65
N TYR A 72 12.93 9.38 -1.70
CA TYR A 72 14.03 8.74 -2.45
C TYR A 72 15.00 9.80 -3.02
N ILE A 73 14.51 10.88 -3.64
CA ILE A 73 15.37 11.92 -4.21
C ILE A 73 16.11 12.70 -3.12
N GLU A 74 15.42 13.08 -2.04
CA GLU A 74 16.06 13.74 -0.90
C GLU A 74 17.19 12.87 -0.30
N GLY A 75 16.92 11.58 -0.11
CA GLY A 75 17.91 10.60 0.32
C GLY A 75 19.08 10.47 -0.63
N ILE A 76 18.80 10.32 -1.93
CA ILE A 76 19.83 10.22 -2.96
C ILE A 76 20.74 11.46 -2.93
N MET A 77 20.16 12.65 -2.93
CA MET A 77 20.92 13.91 -2.93
C MET A 77 21.76 14.07 -1.67
N ARG A 78 21.22 13.73 -0.50
CA ARG A 78 21.94 13.74 0.78
C ARG A 78 23.14 12.79 0.78
N GLU A 79 22.96 11.56 0.30
CA GLU A 79 24.04 10.57 0.23
C GLU A 79 25.12 10.96 -0.78
N LEU A 80 24.73 11.55 -1.93
CA LEU A 80 25.68 12.07 -2.92
C LEU A 80 26.48 13.26 -2.37
N GLU A 81 25.80 14.20 -1.70
CA GLU A 81 26.45 15.35 -1.06
C GLU A 81 27.46 14.90 0.00
N ALA A 82 27.08 13.94 0.85
CA ALA A 82 27.94 13.38 1.89
C ALA A 82 29.22 12.74 1.31
N ARG A 83 29.17 12.18 0.10
CA ARG A 83 30.32 11.61 -0.61
C ARG A 83 31.10 12.63 -1.45
N GLY A 84 30.54 13.83 -1.67
CA GLY A 84 31.08 14.80 -2.62
C GLY A 84 30.89 14.37 -4.08
N ASP A 85 29.92 13.51 -4.35
CA ASP A 85 29.60 13.03 -5.70
C ASP A 85 28.84 14.11 -6.48
N VAL A 86 29.21 14.29 -7.75
CA VAL A 86 28.52 15.22 -8.66
C VAL A 86 27.57 14.43 -9.54
N VAL A 87 26.34 14.92 -9.69
CA VAL A 87 25.34 14.42 -10.64
C VAL A 87 25.69 14.88 -12.05
N GLN A 88 25.77 13.95 -13.00
CA GLN A 88 26.11 14.22 -14.39
C GLN A 88 25.02 13.72 -15.36
N PRO A 89 24.92 14.32 -16.57
CA PRO A 89 24.07 13.78 -17.63
C PRO A 89 24.42 12.33 -17.96
N GLY A 90 23.40 11.47 -18.04
CA GLY A 90 23.56 10.05 -18.33
C GLY A 90 23.82 9.16 -17.11
N ASP A 91 23.95 9.75 -15.92
CA ASP A 91 23.97 8.97 -14.68
C ASP A 91 22.62 8.28 -14.44
N VAL A 92 22.65 7.18 -13.67
CA VAL A 92 21.45 6.55 -13.12
C VAL A 92 21.78 6.08 -11.71
N PHE A 93 20.95 6.47 -10.73
CA PHE A 93 21.13 6.13 -9.32
C PHE A 93 20.11 5.09 -8.89
N MET A 94 20.58 4.07 -8.16
CA MET A 94 19.78 3.02 -7.54
C MET A 94 19.72 3.24 -6.02
N HIS A 95 18.54 3.17 -5.43
CA HIS A 95 18.32 3.48 -4.02
C HIS A 95 17.17 2.64 -3.43
N ASN A 96 17.32 2.15 -2.20
CA ASN A 96 16.26 1.47 -1.44
C ASN A 96 16.43 1.63 0.09
N ASP A 97 17.26 2.57 0.53
CA ASP A 97 17.56 2.72 1.95
C ASP A 97 16.40 3.39 2.68
N ALA A 98 15.71 2.61 3.48
CA ALA A 98 14.51 3.03 4.20
C ALA A 98 14.79 4.18 5.20
N TYR A 99 16.03 4.25 5.71
CA TYR A 99 16.49 5.32 6.60
C TYR A 99 16.93 6.59 5.83
N ALA A 100 16.84 6.53 4.51
CA ALA A 100 17.09 7.63 3.59
C ALA A 100 15.88 7.89 2.67
N GLY A 101 14.66 7.62 3.15
CA GLY A 101 13.42 8.03 2.47
C GLY A 101 12.86 7.02 1.47
N ALA A 102 13.46 5.84 1.34
CA ALA A 102 12.79 4.72 0.71
C ALA A 102 11.69 4.14 1.61
N SER A 103 10.74 3.43 1.02
CA SER A 103 9.68 2.77 1.78
C SER A 103 10.21 1.58 2.58
N HIS A 104 10.91 0.65 1.93
CA HIS A 104 11.67 -0.45 2.55
C HIS A 104 12.69 -1.05 1.56
N GLY A 105 13.50 -2.01 2.00
CA GLY A 105 14.57 -2.60 1.18
C GLY A 105 14.12 -3.24 -0.17
N PRO A 106 13.02 -3.98 -0.23
CA PRO A 106 12.56 -4.57 -1.50
C PRO A 106 12.10 -3.58 -2.57
N ASP A 107 11.68 -2.38 -2.17
CA ASP A 107 11.23 -1.34 -3.11
C ASP A 107 12.43 -0.54 -3.62
N VAL A 108 12.89 -0.88 -4.83
CA VAL A 108 14.10 -0.29 -5.40
C VAL A 108 13.73 0.84 -6.37
N GLY A 109 14.21 2.03 -6.05
CA GLY A 109 14.09 3.23 -6.87
C GLY A 109 15.27 3.41 -7.81
N PHE A 110 14.97 3.77 -9.06
CA PHE A 110 15.94 4.23 -10.05
C PHE A 110 15.64 5.66 -10.46
N ALA A 111 16.61 6.56 -10.25
CA ALA A 111 16.51 7.97 -10.57
C ALA A 111 17.44 8.35 -11.73
N VAL A 112 16.86 8.90 -12.79
CA VAL A 112 17.58 9.43 -13.97
C VAL A 112 17.55 10.95 -13.91
N PRO A 113 18.69 11.64 -13.76
CA PRO A 113 18.75 13.09 -13.71
C PRO A 113 18.48 13.70 -15.09
N ILE A 114 17.74 14.79 -15.11
CA ILE A 114 17.29 15.49 -16.30
C ILE A 114 17.97 16.84 -16.35
N PHE A 115 18.67 17.12 -17.45
CA PHE A 115 19.38 18.38 -17.64
C PHE A 115 18.77 19.19 -18.77
N HIS A 116 18.71 20.51 -18.59
CA HIS A 116 18.39 21.45 -19.65
C HIS A 116 19.44 22.57 -19.65
N GLN A 117 20.10 22.77 -20.80
CA GLN A 117 21.17 23.76 -20.97
C GLN A 117 22.27 23.69 -19.88
N GLY A 118 22.65 22.47 -19.48
CA GLY A 118 23.69 22.22 -18.48
C GLY A 118 23.27 22.42 -17.02
N LYS A 119 21.99 22.71 -16.74
CA LYS A 119 21.44 22.78 -15.39
C LYS A 119 20.59 21.55 -15.10
N LEU A 120 20.69 21.02 -13.88
CA LEU A 120 19.77 19.99 -13.40
C LEU A 120 18.36 20.58 -13.29
N ALA A 121 17.42 20.01 -14.03
CA ALA A 121 16.02 20.44 -14.08
C ALA A 121 15.14 19.55 -13.20
N GLY A 122 15.50 18.29 -13.00
CA GLY A 122 14.73 17.33 -12.22
C GLY A 122 15.20 15.91 -12.37
N PHE A 123 14.35 14.96 -11.96
CA PHE A 123 14.59 13.54 -12.09
C PHE A 123 13.37 12.83 -12.67
N SER A 124 13.62 11.80 -13.47
CA SER A 124 12.62 10.80 -13.80
C SER A 124 12.88 9.57 -12.95
N VAL A 125 11.86 9.11 -12.22
CA VAL A 125 12.02 8.10 -11.18
C VAL A 125 11.04 6.97 -11.41
N THR A 126 11.53 5.75 -11.28
CA THR A 126 10.70 4.54 -11.19
C THR A 126 11.03 3.80 -9.91
N THR A 127 10.01 3.32 -9.21
CA THR A 127 10.09 2.46 -8.02
C THR A 127 9.31 1.19 -8.31
N ALA A 128 9.72 0.06 -7.74
CA ALA A 128 9.00 -1.20 -7.89
C ALA A 128 9.44 -2.16 -6.80
N HIS A 129 8.51 -3.03 -6.39
CA HIS A 129 8.80 -4.11 -5.48
C HIS A 129 9.56 -5.24 -6.18
N HIS A 130 10.69 -5.68 -5.61
CA HIS A 130 11.47 -6.79 -6.14
C HIS A 130 11.28 -8.06 -5.32
N LEU A 131 10.86 -9.14 -5.99
CA LEU A 131 10.56 -10.46 -5.40
C LEU A 131 11.69 -11.06 -4.56
N ASP A 132 12.94 -10.68 -4.80
CA ASP A 132 14.07 -11.13 -3.98
C ASP A 132 15.20 -10.11 -4.03
N ILE A 133 15.70 -9.70 -2.86
CA ILE A 133 16.84 -8.78 -2.75
C ILE A 133 17.99 -9.39 -1.91
N GLY A 134 18.06 -10.72 -1.85
CA GLY A 134 19.09 -11.44 -1.10
C GLY A 134 18.92 -11.38 0.43
N ALA A 135 17.69 -11.18 0.91
CA ALA A 135 17.36 -11.13 2.33
C ALA A 135 17.46 -12.50 3.01
N LEU A 136 17.28 -12.55 4.35
CA LEU A 136 17.36 -13.75 5.19
C LEU A 136 16.59 -14.95 4.60
N THR A 137 15.39 -14.71 4.08
CA THR A 137 14.52 -15.73 3.48
C THR A 137 14.15 -15.32 2.05
N PRO A 138 13.86 -16.29 1.15
CA PRO A 138 13.36 -15.98 -0.20
C PRO A 138 12.05 -15.20 -0.15
N GLY A 139 11.79 -14.35 -1.16
CA GLY A 139 10.49 -13.68 -1.32
C GLY A 139 10.46 -12.19 -1.04
N SER A 140 11.47 -11.63 -0.35
CA SER A 140 11.48 -10.20 0.05
C SER A 140 10.24 -9.73 0.82
N CYS A 141 9.34 -10.63 1.20
CA CYS A 141 8.15 -10.43 2.01
C CYS A 141 7.99 -11.62 2.97
N GLY A 142 7.15 -11.47 3.99
CA GLY A 142 7.02 -12.52 5.02
C GLY A 142 8.34 -12.73 5.80
N ILE A 143 9.27 -11.77 5.74
CA ILE A 143 10.47 -11.83 6.57
C ILE A 143 10.03 -11.38 7.97
N VAL A 144 9.94 -12.32 8.89
CA VAL A 144 9.46 -12.07 10.28
C VAL A 144 10.55 -12.30 11.34
N ASP A 145 11.72 -12.78 10.91
CA ASP A 145 12.87 -13.12 11.77
C ASP A 145 14.13 -12.29 11.47
N ALA A 146 14.00 -11.18 10.73
CA ALA A 146 15.11 -10.26 10.53
C ALA A 146 15.52 -9.64 11.88
N VAL A 147 16.75 -9.90 12.30
CA VAL A 147 17.28 -9.41 13.58
C VAL A 147 17.65 -7.93 13.53
N ASP A 148 17.87 -7.39 12.33
CA ASP A 148 18.20 -6.00 12.05
C ASP A 148 17.99 -5.71 10.55
N ALA A 149 18.13 -4.45 10.14
CA ALA A 149 18.00 -4.03 8.75
C ALA A 149 19.02 -4.68 7.80
N TYR A 150 20.13 -5.23 8.30
CA TYR A 150 21.13 -5.92 7.45
C TYR A 150 20.65 -7.32 7.04
N ALA A 151 19.83 -7.96 7.86
CA ALA A 151 19.19 -9.24 7.54
C ALA A 151 18.07 -9.11 6.48
N GLU A 152 17.69 -7.88 6.13
CA GLU A 152 16.60 -7.56 5.18
C GLU A 152 17.04 -7.52 3.72
N GLY A 153 18.31 -7.82 3.44
CA GLY A 153 18.87 -7.96 2.10
C GLY A 153 19.76 -6.79 1.69
N LEU A 154 20.01 -6.66 0.39
CA LEU A 154 20.91 -5.65 -0.15
C LEU A 154 20.36 -4.24 0.06
N GLN A 155 21.20 -3.35 0.58
CA GLN A 155 20.89 -1.94 0.73
C GLN A 155 21.70 -1.11 -0.27
N PHE A 156 21.02 -0.19 -0.93
CA PHE A 156 21.54 0.71 -1.95
C PHE A 156 21.34 2.14 -1.49
N LYS A 157 22.44 2.80 -1.17
CA LYS A 157 22.47 4.20 -0.73
C LYS A 157 22.96 5.06 -1.88
N ALA A 158 22.07 5.38 -2.82
CA ALA A 158 22.38 6.20 -3.99
C ALA A 158 23.53 5.62 -4.85
N VAL A 159 23.47 4.33 -5.14
CA VAL A 159 24.52 3.63 -5.89
C VAL A 159 24.41 3.99 -7.37
N ARG A 160 25.49 4.46 -7.99
CA ARG A 160 25.52 4.76 -9.43
C ARG A 160 25.59 3.45 -10.23
N VAL A 161 24.54 3.15 -11.00
CA VAL A 161 24.44 1.95 -11.86
C VAL A 161 24.76 2.23 -13.32
N TYR A 162 24.69 3.50 -13.72
CA TYR A 162 25.25 4.03 -14.97
C TYR A 162 26.00 5.32 -14.67
N ASP A 163 27.20 5.44 -15.22
CA ASP A 163 28.10 6.59 -15.06
C ASP A 163 28.29 7.28 -16.42
N ALA A 164 27.73 8.48 -16.57
CA ALA A 164 27.70 9.23 -17.82
C ALA A 164 27.29 8.35 -19.04
N GLY A 165 26.22 7.58 -18.89
CA GLY A 165 25.67 6.70 -19.92
C GLY A 165 26.33 5.31 -20.02
N LYS A 166 27.40 5.05 -19.26
CA LYS A 166 28.09 3.75 -19.27
C LYS A 166 27.64 2.88 -18.10
N LYS A 167 27.20 1.65 -18.40
CA LYS A 167 26.77 0.69 -17.37
C LYS A 167 27.92 0.35 -16.43
N VAL A 168 27.69 0.43 -15.12
CA VAL A 168 28.68 0.07 -14.10
C VAL A 168 28.62 -1.42 -13.83
N GLU A 169 29.21 -2.22 -14.73
CA GLU A 169 29.07 -3.68 -14.74
C GLU A 169 29.38 -4.37 -13.39
N PRO A 170 30.38 -3.95 -12.59
CA PRO A 170 30.61 -4.56 -11.28
C PRO A 170 29.41 -4.50 -10.33
N VAL A 171 28.61 -3.42 -10.38
CA VAL A 171 27.38 -3.31 -9.56
C VAL A 171 26.36 -4.34 -9.99
N TRP A 172 26.13 -4.48 -11.30
CA TRP A 172 25.21 -5.47 -11.86
C TRP A 172 25.67 -6.91 -11.62
N GLN A 173 26.99 -7.16 -11.57
CA GLN A 173 27.54 -8.46 -11.17
C GLN A 173 27.25 -8.79 -9.71
N ILE A 174 27.34 -7.82 -8.80
CA ILE A 174 26.98 -8.00 -7.37
C ILE A 174 25.51 -8.37 -7.26
N LEU A 175 24.61 -7.66 -7.94
CA LEU A 175 23.17 -7.95 -7.95
C LEU A 175 22.90 -9.39 -8.40
N ARG A 176 23.43 -9.79 -9.57
CA ARG A 176 23.23 -11.16 -10.10
C ARG A 176 23.78 -12.25 -9.20
N SER A 177 24.80 -11.96 -8.40
CA SER A 177 25.45 -12.95 -7.54
C SER A 177 24.76 -13.14 -6.18
N ASN A 178 23.92 -12.19 -5.76
CA ASN A 178 23.33 -12.16 -4.41
C ASN A 178 21.80 -12.27 -4.41
N ILE A 179 21.16 -12.38 -5.58
CA ILE A 179 19.71 -12.48 -5.75
C ILE A 179 19.34 -13.88 -6.24
N ARG A 180 18.35 -14.52 -5.61
CA ARG A 180 18.02 -15.94 -5.86
C ARG A 180 17.47 -16.17 -7.27
N ILE A 181 16.60 -15.28 -7.73
CA ILE A 181 15.93 -15.31 -9.04
C ILE A 181 16.42 -14.14 -9.91
N ALA A 182 17.75 -14.06 -10.06
CA ALA A 182 18.43 -12.92 -10.66
C ALA A 182 17.95 -12.57 -12.08
N ASP A 183 17.63 -13.56 -12.92
CA ASP A 183 17.17 -13.28 -14.30
C ASP A 183 15.86 -12.48 -14.32
N LEU A 184 14.93 -12.77 -13.39
CA LEU A 184 13.68 -12.02 -13.25
C LEU A 184 13.95 -10.64 -12.65
N VAL A 185 14.58 -10.60 -11.48
CA VAL A 185 14.76 -9.37 -10.69
C VAL A 185 15.68 -8.36 -11.39
N VAL A 186 16.81 -8.81 -11.95
CA VAL A 186 17.72 -7.92 -12.68
C VAL A 186 17.09 -7.49 -14.01
N GLY A 187 16.29 -8.35 -14.65
CA GLY A 187 15.48 -7.98 -15.81
C GLY A 187 14.49 -6.86 -15.50
N ASP A 188 13.81 -6.93 -14.36
CA ASP A 188 12.91 -5.87 -13.86
C ASP A 188 13.66 -4.57 -13.56
N MET A 189 14.82 -4.64 -12.90
CA MET A 189 15.66 -3.47 -12.66
C MET A 189 16.12 -2.81 -13.97
N GLU A 190 16.45 -3.60 -15.00
CA GLU A 190 16.78 -3.07 -16.33
C GLU A 190 15.56 -2.43 -17.00
N ALA A 191 14.36 -2.99 -16.82
CA ALA A 191 13.10 -2.41 -17.29
C ALA A 191 12.79 -1.07 -16.60
N GLN A 192 13.02 -0.96 -15.28
CA GLN A 192 12.91 0.30 -14.53
C GLN A 192 13.83 1.38 -15.10
N VAL A 193 15.11 1.07 -15.32
CA VAL A 193 16.05 2.03 -15.93
C VAL A 193 15.59 2.46 -17.33
N ALA A 194 15.10 1.53 -18.14
CA ALA A 194 14.61 1.83 -19.48
C ALA A 194 13.38 2.76 -19.44
N ALA A 195 12.42 2.50 -18.55
CA ALA A 195 11.24 3.33 -18.36
C ALA A 195 11.59 4.73 -17.84
N ALA A 196 12.47 4.85 -16.85
CA ALA A 196 12.92 6.12 -16.31
C ALA A 196 13.69 6.97 -17.35
N ARG A 197 14.46 6.33 -18.24
CA ARG A 197 15.12 7.04 -19.36
C ARG A 197 14.12 7.62 -20.34
N ILE A 198 13.05 6.89 -20.67
CA ILE A 198 11.97 7.43 -21.53
C ILE A 198 11.35 8.67 -20.89
N GLY A 199 11.08 8.63 -19.58
CA GLY A 199 10.59 9.79 -18.86
C GLY A 199 11.53 10.99 -18.91
N ALA A 200 12.83 10.75 -18.70
CA ALA A 200 13.86 11.77 -18.80
C ALA A 200 13.94 12.40 -20.20
N ASP A 201 13.93 11.57 -21.25
CA ASP A 201 13.97 12.04 -22.65
C ASP A 201 12.74 12.90 -22.98
N ARG A 202 11.54 12.43 -22.61
CA ARG A 202 10.28 13.15 -22.86
C ARG A 202 10.18 14.47 -22.11
N TYR A 203 10.66 14.49 -20.85
CA TYR A 203 10.67 15.73 -20.10
C TYR A 203 11.72 16.69 -20.66
N SER A 204 12.87 16.20 -21.14
CA SER A 204 13.84 17.01 -21.88
C SER A 204 13.22 17.65 -23.14
N ASP A 205 12.47 16.87 -23.94
CA ASP A 205 11.73 17.40 -25.12
C ASP A 205 10.74 18.52 -24.73
N LEU A 206 10.05 18.36 -23.60
CA LEU A 206 9.11 19.35 -23.08
C LEU A 206 9.83 20.65 -22.67
N LEU A 207 10.98 20.54 -22.00
CA LEU A 207 11.82 21.66 -21.61
C LEU A 207 12.41 22.36 -22.84
N ASP A 208 12.80 21.64 -23.88
CA ASP A 208 13.28 22.22 -25.13
C ASP A 208 12.19 22.99 -25.88
N LYS A 209 10.93 22.55 -25.78
CA LYS A 209 9.78 23.20 -26.41
C LYS A 209 9.33 24.47 -25.71
N TYR A 210 9.23 24.44 -24.37
CA TYR A 210 8.62 25.54 -23.60
C TYR A 210 9.62 26.34 -22.76
N GLY A 211 10.83 25.83 -22.56
CA GLY A 211 11.85 26.43 -21.70
C GLY A 211 11.64 26.11 -20.23
N LEU A 212 12.75 25.97 -19.49
CA LEU A 212 12.75 25.63 -18.06
C LEU A 212 11.91 26.61 -17.22
N GLU A 213 12.04 27.92 -17.43
CA GLU A 213 11.32 28.93 -16.65
C GLU A 213 9.80 28.81 -16.79
N THR A 214 9.30 28.57 -18.00
CA THR A 214 7.86 28.43 -18.25
C THR A 214 7.33 27.13 -17.67
N VAL A 215 8.05 26.01 -17.83
CA VAL A 215 7.65 24.74 -17.21
C VAL A 215 7.67 24.85 -15.68
N THR A 216 8.68 25.51 -15.12
CA THR A 216 8.76 25.80 -13.69
C THR A 216 7.61 26.64 -13.20
N GLY A 217 7.30 27.76 -13.87
CA GLY A 217 6.16 28.60 -13.51
C GLY A 217 4.84 27.84 -13.56
N ALA A 218 4.65 26.97 -14.57
CA ALA A 218 3.44 26.17 -14.71
C ALA A 218 3.27 25.19 -13.54
N TYR A 219 4.32 24.46 -13.12
CA TYR A 219 4.16 23.52 -12.01
C TYR A 219 4.07 24.25 -10.65
N GLU A 220 4.73 25.39 -10.44
CA GLU A 220 4.56 26.15 -9.20
C GLU A 220 3.11 26.63 -9.03
N ASP A 221 2.45 27.04 -10.12
CA ASP A 221 1.01 27.34 -10.11
C ASP A 221 0.15 26.10 -9.74
N LEU A 222 0.57 24.89 -10.15
CA LEU A 222 -0.12 23.64 -9.82
C LEU A 222 0.06 23.24 -8.35
N LEU A 223 1.26 23.39 -7.81
CA LEU A 223 1.56 23.12 -6.41
C LEU A 223 0.71 24.05 -5.53
N ASP A 224 0.64 25.33 -5.86
CA ASP A 224 -0.16 26.32 -5.13
C ASP A 224 -1.67 26.03 -5.23
N TYR A 225 -2.13 25.56 -6.40
CA TYR A 225 -3.52 25.12 -6.57
C TYR A 225 -3.86 23.89 -5.71
N SER A 226 -2.97 22.89 -5.70
CA SER A 226 -3.17 21.65 -4.94
C SER A 226 -3.14 21.91 -3.44
N GLU A 227 -2.22 22.77 -2.98
CA GLU A 227 -2.20 23.26 -1.60
C GLU A 227 -3.52 23.96 -1.24
N LYS A 228 -4.00 24.84 -2.12
CA LYS A 228 -5.26 25.55 -1.88
C LYS A 228 -6.44 24.59 -1.77
N LEU A 229 -6.54 23.59 -2.64
CA LEU A 229 -7.60 22.57 -2.57
C LEU A 229 -7.61 21.87 -1.21
N MET A 230 -6.44 21.41 -0.76
CA MET A 230 -6.31 20.72 0.52
C MET A 230 -6.65 21.66 1.69
N ARG A 231 -6.11 22.90 1.69
CA ARG A 231 -6.40 23.90 2.73
C ARG A 231 -7.87 24.26 2.82
N ASP A 232 -8.55 24.42 1.68
CA ASP A 232 -9.99 24.71 1.65
C ASP A 232 -10.80 23.54 2.23
N ALA A 233 -10.41 22.29 1.95
CA ALA A 233 -11.05 21.10 2.51
C ALA A 233 -10.79 20.96 4.02
N ILE A 234 -9.56 21.24 4.48
CA ILE A 234 -9.21 21.24 5.91
C ILE A 234 -10.03 22.29 6.66
N ALA A 235 -10.17 23.49 6.12
CA ALA A 235 -10.91 24.59 6.74
C ALA A 235 -12.42 24.34 6.89
N ALA A 236 -12.96 23.33 6.23
CA ALA A 236 -14.34 22.89 6.40
C ALA A 236 -14.54 21.96 7.61
N ILE A 237 -13.46 21.38 8.13
CA ILE A 237 -13.47 20.54 9.33
C ILE A 237 -13.53 21.45 10.55
N PRO A 238 -14.33 21.14 11.59
CA PRO A 238 -14.29 21.92 12.81
C PRO A 238 -12.91 21.88 13.47
N ASP A 239 -12.40 23.04 13.90
CA ASP A 239 -11.18 23.12 14.69
C ASP A 239 -11.30 22.28 15.96
N GLY A 240 -10.24 21.55 16.30
CA GLY A 240 -10.26 20.67 17.46
C GLY A 240 -9.20 19.60 17.44
N LYS A 241 -9.30 18.70 18.43
CA LYS A 241 -8.47 17.52 18.56
C LYS A 241 -9.31 16.27 18.42
N TYR A 242 -8.88 15.38 17.54
CA TYR A 242 -9.56 14.12 17.26
C TYR A 242 -8.57 12.98 17.44
N ASN A 243 -8.89 12.02 18.30
CA ASN A 243 -7.97 10.96 18.67
C ASN A 243 -8.56 9.57 18.39
N ALA A 244 -7.71 8.64 17.97
CA ALA A 244 -8.05 7.24 17.88
C ALA A 244 -6.86 6.36 18.22
N ARG A 245 -7.20 5.16 18.71
CA ARG A 245 -6.27 4.06 18.94
C ARG A 245 -6.72 2.84 18.16
N THR A 246 -5.77 2.20 17.50
CA THR A 246 -5.90 0.82 16.99
C THR A 246 -4.68 0.01 17.43
N TYR A 247 -4.62 -1.24 16.99
CA TYR A 247 -3.58 -2.18 17.37
C TYR A 247 -3.12 -2.98 16.16
N ILE A 248 -1.82 -3.27 16.15
CA ILE A 248 -1.20 -4.31 15.34
C ILE A 248 -1.16 -5.58 16.20
N ASP A 249 -1.51 -6.73 15.63
CA ASP A 249 -1.42 -8.03 16.32
C ASP A 249 -0.05 -8.23 16.98
N GLY A 250 1.01 -7.81 16.27
CA GLY A 250 2.39 -8.11 16.61
C GLY A 250 2.72 -9.57 16.31
N TYR A 251 3.44 -10.21 17.22
CA TYR A 251 3.90 -11.60 17.17
C TYR A 251 3.13 -12.42 18.20
N LEU A 252 1.90 -12.81 17.87
CA LEU A 252 0.95 -13.44 18.81
C LEU A 252 1.46 -14.74 19.44
N ASP A 253 2.35 -15.44 18.75
CA ASP A 253 3.02 -16.68 19.13
C ASP A 253 4.30 -16.47 19.97
N SER A 254 4.80 -15.24 20.10
CA SER A 254 5.97 -14.90 20.93
C SER A 254 5.70 -15.16 22.42
N ASP A 255 6.71 -15.53 23.21
CA ASP A 255 6.57 -15.54 24.67
C ASP A 255 6.69 -14.13 25.30
N ASP A 256 7.20 -13.16 24.54
CA ASP A 256 7.37 -11.77 24.99
C ASP A 256 6.09 -10.94 24.76
N PRO A 257 5.38 -10.49 25.82
CA PRO A 257 4.21 -9.65 25.69
C PRO A 257 4.49 -8.29 25.02
N ALA A 258 5.73 -7.80 25.09
CA ALA A 258 6.09 -6.51 24.47
C ALA A 258 6.10 -6.55 22.94
N LEU A 259 6.04 -7.76 22.35
CA LEU A 259 5.96 -7.97 20.91
C LEU A 259 4.53 -8.22 20.42
N LYS A 260 3.52 -8.10 21.29
CA LYS A 260 2.11 -8.39 21.01
C LYS A 260 1.26 -7.15 21.19
N GLU A 261 0.14 -7.11 20.47
CA GLU A 261 -0.92 -6.09 20.66
C GLU A 261 -0.33 -4.67 20.67
N LEU A 262 0.45 -4.34 19.64
CA LEU A 262 1.24 -3.12 19.57
C LEU A 262 0.34 -1.92 19.21
N PRO A 263 0.19 -0.91 20.08
CA PRO A 263 -0.72 0.20 19.82
C PRO A 263 -0.21 1.15 18.72
N ILE A 264 -1.13 1.63 17.88
CA ILE A 264 -0.97 2.81 17.02
C ILE A 264 -1.90 3.90 17.56
N GLU A 265 -1.33 5.05 17.90
CA GLU A 265 -2.07 6.20 18.44
C GLU A 265 -1.98 7.35 17.44
N VAL A 266 -3.12 7.96 17.11
CA VAL A 266 -3.19 9.15 16.26
C VAL A 266 -3.99 10.21 16.97
N THR A 267 -3.43 11.42 17.06
CA THR A 267 -4.16 12.64 17.39
C THR A 267 -4.04 13.64 16.26
N LEU A 268 -5.17 13.97 15.63
CA LEU A 268 -5.28 15.03 14.63
C LEU A 268 -5.65 16.33 15.33
N THR A 269 -4.82 17.37 15.17
CA THR A 269 -5.16 18.74 15.58
C THR A 269 -5.46 19.57 14.35
N ILE A 270 -6.70 20.05 14.24
CA ILE A 270 -7.15 20.94 13.17
C ILE A 270 -7.12 22.38 13.72
N ASP A 271 -6.41 23.27 13.02
CA ASP A 271 -6.32 24.70 13.34
C ASP A 271 -6.42 25.52 12.06
N GLY A 272 -7.62 26.02 11.76
CA GLY A 272 -7.92 26.75 10.55
C GLY A 272 -7.75 25.87 9.31
N SER A 273 -6.66 26.05 8.57
CA SER A 273 -6.39 25.33 7.31
C SER A 273 -5.25 24.33 7.40
N ASP A 274 -4.77 24.03 8.60
CA ASP A 274 -3.60 23.20 8.86
C ASP A 274 -3.97 22.01 9.74
N ILE A 275 -3.32 20.86 9.48
CA ILE A 275 -3.45 19.64 10.27
C ILE A 275 -2.08 19.28 10.86
N LEU A 276 -2.06 19.03 12.17
CA LEU A 276 -0.98 18.31 12.83
C LEU A 276 -1.43 16.87 13.13
N VAL A 277 -0.69 15.91 12.61
CA VAL A 277 -0.84 14.48 12.89
C VAL A 277 0.21 14.08 13.92
N ASP A 278 -0.20 13.83 15.16
CA ASP A 278 0.68 13.44 16.25
C ASP A 278 0.51 11.94 16.55
N LEU A 279 1.62 11.19 16.44
CA LEU A 279 1.71 9.74 16.66
C LEU A 279 2.25 9.38 18.05
N THR A 280 2.31 10.35 18.98
CA THR A 280 2.73 10.12 20.37
C THR A 280 1.84 9.09 21.05
N GLY A 281 2.47 8.08 21.66
CA GLY A 281 1.79 6.95 22.31
C GLY A 281 1.78 5.67 21.46
N THR A 282 2.16 5.76 20.18
CA THR A 282 2.48 4.59 19.35
C THR A 282 3.57 3.74 20.00
N ALA A 283 3.46 2.42 19.86
CA ALA A 283 4.35 1.47 20.53
C ALA A 283 5.85 1.76 20.28
N PRO A 284 6.74 1.44 21.23
CA PRO A 284 8.18 1.47 20.99
C PRO A 284 8.56 0.60 19.79
N GLN A 285 9.64 0.95 19.10
CA GLN A 285 10.17 0.14 18.02
C GLN A 285 10.52 -1.28 18.51
N THR A 286 10.36 -2.27 17.63
CA THR A 286 10.84 -3.63 17.89
C THR A 286 12.31 -3.73 17.43
N PRO A 287 13.27 -4.04 18.33
CA PRO A 287 14.69 -3.95 17.97
C PRO A 287 15.18 -5.09 17.08
N ASN A 288 14.50 -6.24 17.09
CA ASN A 288 14.97 -7.50 16.51
C ASN A 288 13.88 -8.29 15.76
N LYS A 289 12.81 -7.59 15.38
CA LYS A 289 11.65 -8.15 14.69
C LYS A 289 11.13 -7.15 13.67
N PRO A 290 11.02 -7.51 12.38
CA PRO A 290 10.57 -6.61 11.33
C PRO A 290 9.08 -6.30 11.51
N ILE A 291 8.76 -5.03 11.74
CA ILE A 291 7.40 -4.47 11.81
C ILE A 291 7.44 -2.94 11.93
N ASN A 292 8.63 -2.38 12.18
CA ASN A 292 8.84 -0.95 12.23
C ASN A 292 8.61 -0.32 10.86
N MET A 293 8.22 0.95 10.87
CA MET A 293 7.89 1.73 9.69
C MET A 293 8.75 3.00 9.69
N PRO A 294 9.58 3.22 8.66
CA PRO A 294 10.26 4.50 8.49
C PRO A 294 9.24 5.64 8.46
N LEU A 295 9.55 6.76 9.12
CA LEU A 295 8.65 7.90 9.11
C LEU A 295 8.47 8.44 7.68
N VAL A 296 9.59 8.67 7.00
CA VAL A 296 9.63 9.15 5.61
C VAL A 296 9.54 7.97 4.66
N GLY A 297 8.63 8.03 3.69
CA GLY A 297 8.42 7.00 2.68
C GLY A 297 7.49 5.86 3.10
N THR A 298 6.93 5.88 4.31
CA THR A 298 5.91 4.89 4.74
C THR A 298 4.81 5.55 5.55
N VAL A 299 5.13 6.05 6.74
CA VAL A 299 4.13 6.59 7.67
C VAL A 299 3.52 7.87 7.11
N ASP A 300 4.36 8.74 6.56
CA ASP A 300 3.93 9.97 5.88
C ASP A 300 2.98 9.70 4.70
N CYS A 301 3.30 8.72 3.87
CA CYS A 301 2.49 8.31 2.72
C CYS A 301 1.13 7.75 3.17
N ALA A 302 1.12 6.91 4.21
CA ALA A 302 -0.12 6.39 4.81
C ALA A 302 -1.02 7.53 5.31
N VAL A 303 -0.45 8.54 5.97
CA VAL A 303 -1.18 9.72 6.46
C VAL A 303 -1.71 10.59 5.32
N TRP A 304 -0.83 10.99 4.39
CA TRP A 304 -1.17 11.91 3.30
C TRP A 304 -2.25 11.34 2.39
N LEU A 305 -2.11 10.08 1.97
CA LEU A 305 -3.11 9.45 1.12
C LEU A 305 -4.45 9.33 1.84
N THR A 306 -4.45 8.93 3.11
CA THR A 306 -5.69 8.80 3.88
C THR A 306 -6.42 10.13 3.97
N LEU A 307 -5.72 11.20 4.36
CA LEU A 307 -6.31 12.55 4.43
C LEU A 307 -6.79 13.03 3.06
N ARG A 308 -6.01 12.81 1.99
CA ARG A 308 -6.42 13.13 0.62
C ARG A 308 -7.68 12.36 0.21
N SER A 309 -7.77 11.07 0.53
CA SER A 309 -8.91 10.22 0.17
C SER A 309 -10.21 10.65 0.86
N ILE A 310 -10.11 11.12 2.11
CA ILE A 310 -11.25 11.57 2.91
C ILE A 310 -11.67 12.98 2.48
N LEU A 311 -10.71 13.89 2.29
CA LEU A 311 -10.98 15.32 2.13
C LEU A 311 -11.17 15.76 0.67
N LEU A 312 -10.64 15.01 -0.29
CA LEU A 312 -10.64 15.36 -1.72
C LEU A 312 -11.18 14.19 -2.56
N ASP A 313 -12.42 13.77 -2.27
CA ASP A 313 -13.12 12.73 -3.03
C ASP A 313 -13.18 13.10 -4.52
N SER A 314 -12.66 12.24 -5.38
CA SER A 314 -12.56 12.51 -6.81
C SER A 314 -13.93 12.46 -7.51
N ASP A 315 -14.95 11.84 -6.90
CA ASP A 315 -16.34 11.93 -7.38
C ASP A 315 -16.90 13.36 -7.20
N GLU A 316 -16.46 14.11 -6.18
CA GLU A 316 -16.92 15.46 -5.87
C GLU A 316 -16.01 16.54 -6.47
N TYR A 317 -14.70 16.38 -6.35
CA TYR A 317 -13.69 17.37 -6.76
C TYR A 317 -13.17 17.16 -8.19
N GLY A 318 -13.44 16.01 -8.80
CA GLY A 318 -12.88 15.62 -10.09
C GLY A 318 -11.41 15.19 -9.99
N ALA A 319 -10.66 15.38 -11.08
CA ALA A 319 -9.25 15.03 -11.13
C ALA A 319 -8.42 15.94 -10.21
N ILE A 320 -7.83 15.37 -9.17
CA ILE A 320 -6.94 16.06 -8.23
C ILE A 320 -5.49 15.88 -8.69
N PRO A 321 -4.74 16.96 -8.92
CA PRO A 321 -3.31 16.87 -9.24
C PRO A 321 -2.51 16.25 -8.08
N GLN A 322 -1.79 15.17 -8.35
CA GLN A 322 -1.01 14.45 -7.34
C GLN A 322 0.44 14.98 -7.30
N ASN A 323 0.72 15.85 -6.33
CA ASN A 323 2.01 16.51 -6.20
C ASN A 323 2.26 16.98 -4.75
N SER A 324 3.48 17.49 -4.50
CA SER A 324 3.91 17.95 -3.17
C SER A 324 3.15 19.17 -2.63
N GLY A 325 2.23 19.80 -3.39
CA GLY A 325 1.36 20.87 -2.89
C GLY A 325 0.33 20.36 -1.89
N LEU A 326 -0.20 19.15 -2.11
CA LEU A 326 -1.23 18.53 -1.26
C LEU A 326 -0.77 18.30 0.18
N THR A 327 0.53 18.15 0.41
CA THR A 327 1.10 17.79 1.71
C THR A 327 1.53 19.01 2.54
N ARG A 328 1.65 20.20 1.92
CA ARG A 328 2.09 21.44 2.58
C ARG A 328 1.29 21.84 3.84
N PRO A 329 -0.04 21.67 3.92
CA PRO A 329 -0.80 22.01 5.13
C PRO A 329 -0.83 20.90 6.18
N ILE A 330 -0.11 19.79 5.97
CA ILE A 330 -0.13 18.62 6.84
C ILE A 330 1.26 18.44 7.45
N SER A 331 1.35 18.56 8.77
CA SER A 331 2.54 18.27 9.55
C SER A 331 2.40 16.95 10.29
N ILE A 332 3.47 16.17 10.34
CA ILE A 332 3.48 14.84 10.98
C ILE A 332 4.55 14.82 12.06
N HIS A 333 4.16 14.40 13.26
CA HIS A 333 5.06 14.20 14.39
C HIS A 333 4.99 12.74 14.86
N ALA A 334 6.13 12.09 14.93
CA ALA A 334 6.30 10.77 15.54
C ALA A 334 7.55 10.78 16.43
N PRO A 335 7.45 10.38 17.71
CA PRO A 335 8.62 10.27 18.58
C PRO A 335 9.66 9.30 17.99
N GLU A 336 10.92 9.72 17.92
CA GLU A 336 12.03 8.85 17.52
C GLU A 336 12.12 7.64 18.48
N GLY A 337 12.30 6.44 17.93
CA GLY A 337 12.33 5.20 18.70
C GLY A 337 10.99 4.49 18.84
N CYS A 338 9.93 4.96 18.17
CA CYS A 338 8.64 4.26 18.10
C CYS A 338 8.51 3.46 16.80
N LEU A 339 7.47 2.62 16.69
CA LEU A 339 7.18 1.85 15.48
C LEU A 339 7.07 2.70 14.22
N ALA A 340 6.61 3.95 14.34
CA ALA A 340 6.40 4.87 13.21
C ALA A 340 7.60 5.80 12.92
N ASN A 341 8.68 5.71 13.71
CA ASN A 341 9.90 6.49 13.51
C ASN A 341 11.09 5.76 14.17
N PRO A 342 11.48 4.59 13.63
CA PRO A 342 12.50 3.75 14.24
C PRO A 342 13.90 4.31 14.08
N ILE A 343 14.78 3.94 15.01
CA ILE A 343 16.22 4.22 14.95
C ILE A 343 16.93 3.02 14.32
N PHE A 344 17.80 3.30 13.35
CA PHE A 344 18.66 2.29 12.73
C PHE A 344 19.51 1.56 13.79
N PRO A 345 19.70 0.23 13.72
CA PRO A 345 19.39 -0.66 12.60
C PRO A 345 18.12 -1.50 12.78
N ALA A 346 17.04 -0.95 13.35
CA ALA A 346 15.79 -1.70 13.47
C ALA A 346 15.34 -2.27 12.12
N PRO A 347 14.83 -3.49 12.07
CA PRO A 347 14.31 -4.07 10.84
C PRO A 347 12.96 -3.42 10.46
N VAL A 348 12.78 -3.06 9.18
CA VAL A 348 11.64 -2.29 8.63
C VAL A 348 10.97 -2.93 7.41
N ILE A 349 11.37 -4.15 7.01
CA ILE A 349 10.89 -4.76 5.77
C ILE A 349 9.38 -5.05 5.81
N ALA A 350 8.86 -5.51 6.95
CA ALA A 350 7.45 -5.89 7.15
C ALA A 350 6.57 -4.69 7.58
N ARG A 351 6.72 -3.59 6.85
CA ARG A 351 6.03 -2.31 7.12
C ARG A 351 4.62 -2.24 6.56
N PHE A 352 4.19 -3.21 5.73
CA PHE A 352 2.97 -3.07 4.96
C PHE A 352 1.72 -3.08 5.87
N CYS A 353 1.56 -4.14 6.64
CA CYS A 353 0.41 -4.25 7.54
C CYS A 353 0.35 -3.09 8.56
N PRO A 354 1.46 -2.70 9.22
CA PRO A 354 1.40 -1.62 10.19
C PRO A 354 1.16 -0.24 9.57
N GLY A 355 1.68 0.03 8.35
CA GLY A 355 1.39 1.28 7.65
C GLY A 355 -0.10 1.42 7.31
N ASN A 356 -0.75 0.29 6.96
CA ASN A 356 -2.18 0.28 6.72
C ASN A 356 -2.99 0.57 7.98
N ALA A 357 -2.52 0.12 9.14
CA ALA A 357 -3.18 0.42 10.40
C ALA A 357 -2.99 1.89 10.81
N VAL A 358 -1.86 2.53 10.48
CA VAL A 358 -1.71 3.99 10.63
C VAL A 358 -2.79 4.71 9.81
N ALA A 359 -2.95 4.33 8.54
CA ALA A 359 -4.00 4.87 7.67
C ALA A 359 -5.42 4.65 8.26
N ASP A 360 -5.75 3.44 8.69
CA ASP A 360 -7.04 3.12 9.33
C ASP A 360 -7.25 3.92 10.64
N THR A 361 -6.20 4.13 11.42
CA THR A 361 -6.27 4.92 12.67
C THR A 361 -6.48 6.41 12.39
N VAL A 362 -5.86 6.95 11.35
CA VAL A 362 -6.11 8.33 10.89
C VAL A 362 -7.57 8.49 10.47
N MET A 363 -8.10 7.54 9.69
CA MET A 363 -9.51 7.52 9.30
C MET A 363 -10.43 7.45 10.52
N LYS A 364 -10.14 6.56 11.48
CA LYS A 364 -10.90 6.41 12.72
C LYS A 364 -10.86 7.68 13.58
N ALA A 365 -9.72 8.37 13.64
CA ALA A 365 -9.55 9.60 14.40
C ALA A 365 -10.46 10.70 13.85
N ILE A 366 -10.45 10.92 12.53
CA ILE A 366 -11.22 12.02 11.90
C ILE A 366 -12.71 11.71 11.73
N ALA A 367 -13.11 10.43 11.78
CA ALA A 367 -14.48 9.97 11.54
C ALA A 367 -15.58 10.75 12.28
N PRO A 368 -15.44 11.14 13.57
CA PRO A 368 -16.47 11.94 14.24
C PRO A 368 -16.65 13.35 13.68
N ALA A 369 -15.62 13.92 13.05
CA ALA A 369 -15.65 15.27 12.47
C ALA A 369 -16.29 15.28 11.08
N VAL A 370 -16.01 14.23 10.29
CA VAL A 370 -16.44 14.11 8.89
C VAL A 370 -17.11 12.75 8.62
N PRO A 371 -18.18 12.38 9.35
CA PRO A 371 -18.72 11.02 9.34
C PRO A 371 -19.19 10.54 7.97
N ARG A 372 -19.48 11.45 7.04
CA ARG A 372 -19.95 11.14 5.68
C ARG A 372 -18.83 10.88 4.67
N GLN A 373 -17.59 11.23 5.00
CA GLN A 373 -16.42 11.14 4.12
C GLN A 373 -15.52 9.92 4.43
N VAL A 374 -15.86 9.15 5.46
CA VAL A 374 -15.08 7.99 5.92
C VAL A 374 -15.83 6.68 5.71
N SER A 375 -15.09 5.58 5.65
CA SER A 375 -15.65 4.24 5.89
C SER A 375 -15.51 3.85 7.36
N ALA A 376 -16.22 2.80 7.77
CA ALA A 376 -15.87 2.01 8.93
C ALA A 376 -14.50 1.32 8.71
N GLY A 377 -14.01 0.60 9.73
CA GLY A 377 -12.69 0.00 9.73
C GLY A 377 -12.48 -0.99 8.59
N ILE A 378 -11.26 -1.00 8.06
CA ILE A 378 -10.88 -1.88 6.96
C ILE A 378 -10.36 -3.23 7.47
N GLY A 379 -10.54 -4.27 6.66
CA GLY A 379 -9.83 -5.53 6.79
C GLY A 379 -8.45 -5.40 6.12
N ASN A 380 -7.39 -5.57 6.90
CA ASN A 380 -6.01 -5.43 6.42
C ASN A 380 -5.62 -6.58 5.47
N LEU A 381 -4.69 -6.30 4.55
CA LEU A 381 -4.17 -7.29 3.63
C LEU A 381 -3.14 -8.20 4.34
N ARG A 382 -2.74 -9.26 3.64
CA ARG A 382 -1.67 -10.16 4.07
C ARG A 382 -0.81 -10.51 2.86
N VAL A 383 0.51 -10.57 3.06
CA VAL A 383 1.45 -10.97 2.02
C VAL A 383 2.01 -12.35 2.35
N MET A 384 2.02 -13.23 1.36
CA MET A 384 2.56 -14.58 1.47
C MET A 384 3.68 -14.78 0.45
N ALA A 385 4.80 -15.32 0.89
CA ALA A 385 5.88 -15.74 0.01
C ALA A 385 5.94 -17.26 -0.03
N PHE A 386 5.73 -17.83 -1.21
CA PHE A 386 5.99 -19.24 -1.48
C PHE A 386 7.34 -19.37 -2.17
N SER A 387 8.11 -20.39 -1.79
CA SER A 387 9.40 -20.62 -2.44
C SER A 387 9.81 -22.08 -2.41
N GLY A 388 10.75 -22.42 -3.28
CA GLY A 388 11.30 -23.77 -3.32
C GLY A 388 12.47 -23.86 -4.28
N GLN A 389 12.92 -25.09 -4.48
CA GLN A 389 14.04 -25.42 -5.35
C GLN A 389 13.67 -26.66 -6.17
N ASN A 390 13.75 -26.54 -7.49
CA ASN A 390 13.54 -27.67 -8.40
C ASN A 390 14.72 -27.82 -9.36
N ALA A 391 14.58 -28.70 -10.37
CA ALA A 391 15.62 -28.98 -11.35
C ALA A 391 15.99 -27.77 -12.23
N SER A 392 15.08 -26.80 -12.38
CA SER A 392 15.29 -25.58 -13.17
C SER A 392 15.95 -24.46 -12.35
N GLY A 393 15.93 -24.55 -11.02
CA GLY A 393 16.49 -23.52 -10.15
C GLY A 393 15.61 -23.22 -8.93
N PRO A 394 15.98 -22.20 -8.15
CA PRO A 394 15.10 -21.65 -7.13
C PRO A 394 13.90 -20.97 -7.80
N TRP A 395 12.76 -21.01 -7.13
CA TRP A 395 11.56 -20.27 -7.53
C TRP A 395 10.97 -19.57 -6.32
N VAL A 396 10.31 -18.44 -6.58
CA VAL A 396 9.71 -17.57 -5.58
C VAL A 396 8.42 -17.00 -6.17
N HIS A 397 7.35 -17.04 -5.38
CA HIS A 397 6.07 -16.43 -5.68
C HIS A 397 5.65 -15.56 -4.50
N MET A 398 5.19 -14.36 -4.80
CA MET A 398 4.57 -13.48 -3.82
C MET A 398 3.08 -13.40 -4.13
N GLU A 399 2.28 -13.62 -3.10
CA GLU A 399 0.84 -13.43 -3.16
C GLU A 399 0.40 -12.32 -2.20
N ILE A 400 -0.33 -11.35 -2.72
CA ILE A 400 -0.99 -10.32 -1.93
C ILE A 400 -2.45 -10.76 -1.76
N MET A 401 -2.82 -11.12 -0.54
CA MET A 401 -4.18 -11.47 -0.18
C MET A 401 -5.01 -10.21 0.02
N GLU A 402 -6.22 -10.21 -0.53
CA GLU A 402 -7.07 -9.03 -0.55
C GLU A 402 -7.59 -8.68 0.86
N GLY A 403 -7.74 -7.37 1.09
CA GLY A 403 -8.44 -6.84 2.24
C GLY A 403 -9.94 -6.68 1.97
N ALA A 404 -10.59 -5.83 2.76
CA ALA A 404 -11.96 -5.40 2.51
C ALA A 404 -12.22 -4.03 3.13
N TYR A 405 -12.97 -3.17 2.46
CA TYR A 405 -13.34 -1.87 3.04
C TYR A 405 -14.49 -1.98 4.03
N GLY A 406 -14.52 -1.10 5.03
CA GLY A 406 -15.73 -0.92 5.83
C GLY A 406 -16.88 -0.31 5.03
N GLY A 407 -18.11 -0.48 5.52
CA GLY A 407 -19.27 0.24 5.00
C GLY A 407 -19.07 1.75 5.09
N ARG A 408 -19.73 2.52 4.23
CA ARG A 408 -19.65 3.99 4.24
C ARG A 408 -21.00 4.62 4.01
N SER A 409 -21.11 5.91 4.30
CA SER A 409 -22.38 6.64 4.12
C SER A 409 -22.86 6.49 2.67
N GLY A 410 -23.99 5.81 2.49
CA GLY A 410 -24.63 5.60 1.19
C GLY A 410 -24.17 4.37 0.39
N LYS A 411 -23.12 3.64 0.81
CA LYS A 411 -22.58 2.49 0.04
C LYS A 411 -22.00 1.40 0.94
N ASP A 412 -22.23 0.14 0.57
CA ASP A 412 -21.56 -1.01 1.19
C ASP A 412 -20.04 -0.96 0.96
N GLY A 413 -19.28 -1.63 1.83
CA GLY A 413 -17.84 -1.79 1.70
C GLY A 413 -17.49 -2.59 0.45
N MET A 414 -16.31 -2.31 -0.12
CA MET A 414 -15.80 -3.08 -1.26
C MET A 414 -15.30 -4.45 -0.78
N ASP A 415 -15.77 -5.50 -1.45
CA ASP A 415 -15.47 -6.90 -1.16
C ASP A 415 -14.14 -7.32 -1.81
N ALA A 416 -13.27 -8.00 -1.07
CA ALA A 416 -12.01 -8.60 -1.54
C ALA A 416 -11.19 -7.69 -2.46
N VAL A 417 -10.77 -6.54 -1.93
CA VAL A 417 -9.92 -5.57 -2.63
C VAL A 417 -8.76 -5.10 -1.76
N ASP A 418 -7.73 -4.55 -2.39
CA ASP A 418 -6.72 -3.75 -1.71
C ASP A 418 -7.36 -2.55 -1.01
N THR A 419 -6.75 -2.11 0.09
CA THR A 419 -7.30 -1.08 0.97
C THR A 419 -6.29 0.02 1.28
N LEU A 420 -6.81 1.24 1.37
CA LEU A 420 -6.14 2.47 1.78
C LEU A 420 -4.88 2.72 0.95
N TYR A 421 -3.70 2.47 1.51
CA TYR A 421 -2.42 2.87 0.94
C TYR A 421 -1.76 1.88 -0.02
N ALA A 422 -2.57 0.93 -0.52
CA ALA A 422 -2.25 0.00 -1.59
C ALA A 422 -3.37 -0.04 -2.64
N ASN A 423 -3.04 -0.39 -3.88
CA ASN A 423 -4.00 -0.59 -4.97
C ASN A 423 -3.43 -1.59 -5.99
N THR A 424 -2.90 -2.71 -5.50
CA THR A 424 -2.37 -3.79 -6.32
C THR A 424 -3.50 -4.68 -6.83
N ARG A 425 -3.21 -5.40 -7.92
CA ARG A 425 -4.13 -6.36 -8.53
C ARG A 425 -3.77 -7.78 -8.09
N ASN A 426 -4.78 -8.63 -8.01
CA ASN A 426 -4.59 -10.05 -7.74
C ASN A 426 -3.89 -10.76 -8.91
N ASN A 427 -3.11 -11.80 -8.61
CA ASN A 427 -2.48 -12.62 -9.64
C ASN A 427 -3.48 -13.63 -10.24
N PRO A 428 -3.60 -13.70 -11.59
CA PRO A 428 -4.44 -14.69 -12.25
C PRO A 428 -4.06 -16.12 -11.86
N VAL A 429 -5.06 -16.96 -11.58
CA VAL A 429 -4.85 -18.37 -11.21
C VAL A 429 -4.07 -19.11 -12.32
N GLU A 430 -4.41 -18.85 -13.58
CA GLU A 430 -3.71 -19.48 -14.71
C GLU A 430 -2.24 -19.07 -14.80
N ASP A 431 -1.88 -17.83 -14.43
CA ASP A 431 -0.47 -17.39 -14.42
C ASP A 431 0.31 -18.11 -13.33
N ILE A 432 -0.28 -18.29 -12.14
CA ILE A 432 0.34 -19.01 -11.02
C ILE A 432 0.57 -20.48 -11.41
N GLU A 433 -0.49 -21.19 -11.81
CA GLU A 433 -0.41 -22.64 -12.08
C GLU A 433 0.40 -23.00 -13.33
N SER A 434 0.59 -22.06 -14.25
CA SER A 434 1.38 -22.29 -15.47
C SER A 434 2.89 -22.23 -15.22
N HIS A 435 3.35 -21.52 -14.18
CA HIS A 435 4.77 -21.22 -13.98
C HIS A 435 5.33 -21.77 -12.66
N LEU A 436 4.48 -22.08 -11.69
CA LEU A 436 4.89 -22.40 -10.32
C LEU A 436 4.35 -23.77 -9.89
N PRO A 437 5.04 -24.51 -9.01
CA PRO A 437 4.56 -25.78 -8.47
C PRO A 437 3.52 -25.55 -7.36
N LEU A 438 2.51 -24.72 -7.64
CA LEU A 438 1.41 -24.38 -6.76
C LEU A 438 0.09 -24.68 -7.49
N ARG A 439 -0.93 -25.08 -6.73
CA ARG A 439 -2.30 -25.21 -7.22
C ARG A 439 -3.24 -24.39 -6.37
N VAL A 440 -4.07 -23.57 -7.00
CA VAL A 440 -5.11 -22.79 -6.32
C VAL A 440 -6.38 -23.63 -6.28
N LEU A 441 -6.80 -24.07 -5.09
CA LEU A 441 -7.95 -24.99 -4.97
C LEU A 441 -9.28 -24.26 -4.77
N ASN A 442 -9.26 -23.12 -4.07
CA ASN A 442 -10.39 -22.23 -3.93
C ASN A 442 -9.95 -20.78 -3.98
N TYR A 443 -10.84 -19.94 -4.49
CA TYR A 443 -10.76 -18.49 -4.47
C TYR A 443 -12.19 -17.94 -4.50
N GLU A 444 -12.71 -17.60 -3.34
CA GLU A 444 -14.14 -17.32 -3.12
C GLU A 444 -14.32 -16.22 -2.05
N LEU A 445 -15.55 -15.71 -1.89
CA LEU A 445 -15.87 -14.74 -0.84
C LEU A 445 -16.17 -15.47 0.48
N ARG A 446 -15.78 -14.84 1.60
CA ARG A 446 -16.02 -15.33 2.96
C ARG A 446 -17.41 -14.91 3.46
N GLU A 447 -18.43 -15.58 2.94
CA GLU A 447 -19.85 -15.29 3.19
C GLU A 447 -20.23 -15.32 4.69
N ASN A 448 -21.37 -14.71 5.06
CA ASN A 448 -22.00 -14.74 6.39
C ASN A 448 -21.25 -14.06 7.56
N VAL A 449 -20.07 -13.49 7.33
CA VAL A 449 -19.25 -12.89 8.40
C VAL A 449 -18.91 -11.41 8.17
N ALA A 450 -19.59 -10.75 7.22
CA ALA A 450 -19.41 -9.32 6.96
C ALA A 450 -19.78 -8.46 8.19
N GLY A 451 -19.10 -7.32 8.35
CA GLY A 451 -19.49 -6.34 9.38
C GLY A 451 -20.91 -5.82 9.14
N VAL A 452 -21.78 -6.01 10.12
CA VAL A 452 -23.21 -5.69 10.00
C VAL A 452 -23.44 -4.19 10.17
N GLY A 453 -24.13 -3.54 9.24
CA GLY A 453 -24.54 -2.13 9.35
C GLY A 453 -25.67 -1.79 8.38
N GLN A 454 -26.20 -0.57 8.45
CA GLN A 454 -27.09 -0.05 7.39
C GLN A 454 -26.44 -0.28 6.02
N TRP A 455 -25.14 0.03 5.95
CA TRP A 455 -24.24 -0.41 4.89
C TRP A 455 -23.27 -1.44 5.46
N ARG A 456 -23.25 -2.64 4.86
CA ARG A 456 -22.41 -3.74 5.33
C ARG A 456 -20.94 -3.44 5.05
N GLY A 457 -20.06 -4.01 5.86
CA GLY A 457 -18.66 -4.11 5.52
C GLY A 457 -18.44 -4.99 4.29
N GLY A 458 -17.30 -4.78 3.65
CA GLY A 458 -16.82 -5.64 2.57
C GLY A 458 -16.46 -7.02 3.09
N ILE A 459 -16.62 -8.02 2.24
CA ILE A 459 -16.37 -9.43 2.51
C ILE A 459 -14.94 -9.77 2.09
N GLY A 460 -14.16 -10.40 2.97
CA GLY A 460 -12.82 -10.87 2.66
C GLY A 460 -12.84 -12.12 1.77
N SER A 461 -11.72 -12.45 1.14
CA SER A 461 -11.58 -13.66 0.31
C SER A 461 -11.21 -14.90 1.14
N ILE A 462 -11.50 -16.09 0.62
CA ILE A 462 -10.90 -17.34 1.03
C ILE A 462 -10.06 -17.83 -0.14
N ARG A 463 -8.78 -18.09 0.08
CA ARG A 463 -7.88 -18.61 -0.95
C ARG A 463 -7.00 -19.71 -0.41
N SER A 464 -6.80 -20.78 -1.17
CA SER A 464 -5.92 -21.88 -0.78
C SER A 464 -4.93 -22.28 -1.85
N PHE A 465 -3.73 -22.63 -1.38
CA PHE A 465 -2.59 -22.99 -2.20
C PHE A 465 -2.07 -24.37 -1.77
N GLU A 466 -2.12 -25.35 -2.67
CA GLU A 466 -1.49 -26.67 -2.50
C GLU A 466 -0.09 -26.68 -3.11
N LEU A 467 0.90 -27.15 -2.35
CA LEU A 467 2.24 -27.36 -2.87
C LEU A 467 2.31 -28.63 -3.72
N LEU A 468 2.72 -28.51 -4.98
CA LEU A 468 2.87 -29.65 -5.89
C LEU A 468 4.25 -30.34 -5.77
N GLU A 469 5.19 -29.70 -5.08
CA GLU A 469 6.53 -30.15 -4.74
C GLU A 469 6.90 -29.64 -3.33
N ASP A 470 7.92 -30.22 -2.69
CA ASP A 470 8.40 -29.70 -1.40
C ASP A 470 8.88 -28.25 -1.53
N GLY A 471 8.55 -27.42 -0.54
CA GLY A 471 8.85 -25.99 -0.59
C GLY A 471 8.77 -25.34 0.78
N ALA A 472 8.49 -24.06 0.79
CA ALA A 472 8.31 -23.28 1.99
C ALA A 472 7.32 -22.15 1.79
N VAL A 473 6.76 -21.68 2.91
CA VAL A 473 5.98 -20.46 2.99
C VAL A 473 6.52 -19.55 4.07
N SER A 474 6.41 -18.24 3.85
CA SER A 474 6.46 -17.22 4.89
C SER A 474 5.27 -16.28 4.74
N VAL A 475 4.80 -15.73 5.86
CA VAL A 475 3.59 -14.90 5.88
C VAL A 475 3.83 -13.66 6.71
N GLU A 476 3.52 -12.51 6.14
CA GLU A 476 3.39 -11.23 6.81
C GLU A 476 1.92 -10.82 6.79
N GLY A 477 1.28 -10.80 7.95
CA GLY A 477 -0.11 -10.41 8.07
C GLY A 477 -0.45 -9.81 9.42
N ASP A 478 -1.67 -9.30 9.50
CA ASP A 478 -2.27 -8.78 10.72
C ASP A 478 -3.79 -9.03 10.72
N GLY A 479 -4.51 -8.49 11.72
CA GLY A 479 -5.97 -8.59 11.80
C GLY A 479 -6.51 -9.97 12.17
N GLN A 480 -5.70 -10.84 12.79
CA GLN A 480 -6.19 -12.08 13.42
C GLN A 480 -6.72 -11.84 14.85
N ARG A 481 -6.13 -10.88 15.58
CA ARG A 481 -6.53 -10.59 16.96
C ARG A 481 -7.58 -9.50 17.04
N PHE A 482 -7.43 -8.43 16.26
CA PHE A 482 -8.30 -7.26 16.31
C PHE A 482 -9.20 -7.20 15.08
N ALA A 483 -10.51 -7.11 15.34
CA ALA A 483 -11.51 -7.00 14.28
C ALA A 483 -11.53 -5.58 13.68
N PRO A 484 -11.80 -5.45 12.37
CA PRO A 484 -12.11 -4.15 11.75
C PRO A 484 -13.30 -3.47 12.46
N TRP A 485 -13.14 -2.22 12.86
CA TRP A 485 -14.09 -1.53 13.73
C TRP A 485 -15.38 -1.10 13.01
N GLY A 486 -16.53 -1.26 13.65
CA GLY A 486 -17.82 -0.72 13.20
C GLY A 486 -17.95 0.77 13.47
N PHE A 487 -18.84 1.45 12.71
CA PHE A 487 -19.04 2.89 12.86
C PHE A 487 -20.52 3.31 12.84
N ALA A 488 -20.85 4.38 13.56
CA ALA A 488 -22.17 4.99 13.59
C ALA A 488 -23.35 4.02 13.87
N GLY A 489 -23.13 2.99 14.69
CA GLY A 489 -24.13 1.96 15.01
C GLY A 489 -23.89 0.60 14.32
N GLY A 490 -23.00 0.57 13.32
CA GLY A 490 -22.55 -0.67 12.72
C GLY A 490 -21.67 -1.51 13.65
N LYS A 491 -21.59 -2.80 13.37
CA LYS A 491 -20.82 -3.80 14.11
C LYS A 491 -19.43 -3.98 13.51
N ASP A 492 -18.51 -4.46 14.33
CA ASP A 492 -17.18 -4.85 13.89
C ASP A 492 -17.28 -5.97 12.84
N GLY A 493 -16.29 -6.01 11.96
CA GLY A 493 -16.13 -7.07 10.96
C GLY A 493 -15.52 -8.34 11.54
N ALA A 494 -15.15 -9.28 10.67
CA ALA A 494 -14.54 -10.54 11.08
C ALA A 494 -13.02 -10.48 10.97
N PRO A 495 -12.27 -11.02 11.96
CA PRO A 495 -10.82 -11.13 11.87
C PRO A 495 -10.40 -12.17 10.83
N ALA A 496 -9.20 -11.99 10.27
CA ALA A 496 -8.54 -12.95 9.40
C ALA A 496 -8.15 -14.23 10.17
N HIS A 497 -7.84 -15.31 9.46
CA HIS A 497 -7.09 -16.46 10.01
C HIS A 497 -6.31 -17.18 8.90
N VAL A 498 -5.37 -18.05 9.29
CA VAL A 498 -4.57 -18.89 8.37
C VAL A 498 -4.54 -20.29 8.93
N GLU A 499 -4.71 -21.27 8.04
CA GLU A 499 -4.69 -22.67 8.38
C GLU A 499 -3.71 -23.42 7.47
N LEU A 500 -3.03 -24.42 8.03
CA LEU A 500 -2.26 -25.40 7.29
C LEU A 500 -3.00 -26.74 7.35
N LEU A 501 -3.36 -27.26 6.18
CA LEU A 501 -3.89 -28.61 6.02
C LEU A 501 -2.78 -29.50 5.48
N HIS A 502 -2.34 -30.45 6.29
CA HIS A 502 -1.32 -31.41 5.90
C HIS A 502 -1.87 -32.43 4.91
N ALA A 503 -0.98 -33.01 4.11
CA ALA A 503 -1.33 -34.06 3.14
C ALA A 503 -2.02 -35.31 3.76
N ASP A 504 -1.81 -35.55 5.06
CA ASP A 504 -2.44 -36.63 5.82
C ASP A 504 -3.83 -36.27 6.40
N GLY A 505 -4.29 -35.04 6.18
CA GLY A 505 -5.56 -34.51 6.65
C GLY A 505 -5.50 -33.83 8.03
N GLN A 506 -4.34 -33.75 8.67
CA GLN A 506 -4.19 -32.95 9.90
C GLN A 506 -4.33 -31.46 9.61
N LYS A 507 -4.97 -30.73 10.53
CA LYS A 507 -5.18 -29.27 10.44
C LYS A 507 -4.44 -28.56 11.57
N GLU A 508 -3.76 -27.48 11.24
CA GLU A 508 -3.07 -26.59 12.17
C GLU A 508 -3.51 -25.13 11.94
N GLU A 509 -3.88 -24.44 13.02
CA GLU A 509 -4.11 -22.99 13.01
C GLU A 509 -2.78 -22.26 13.12
N LEU A 510 -2.58 -21.23 12.29
CA LEU A 510 -1.32 -20.50 12.19
C LEU A 510 -1.46 -19.02 12.62
N PRO A 511 -0.42 -18.43 13.23
CA PRO A 511 -0.41 -17.01 13.57
C PRO A 511 -0.39 -16.12 12.32
N SER A 512 -0.64 -14.81 12.51
CA SER A 512 -0.72 -13.84 11.41
C SER A 512 0.64 -13.57 10.76
N LYS A 513 1.73 -13.89 11.45
CA LYS A 513 3.12 -13.78 10.99
C LYS A 513 3.78 -15.14 11.10
N ILE A 514 4.23 -15.69 9.98
CA ILE A 514 4.80 -17.03 9.91
C ILE A 514 6.21 -16.91 9.34
N PRO A 515 7.25 -17.33 10.07
CA PRO A 515 8.60 -17.35 9.54
C PRO A 515 8.75 -18.38 8.45
N TYR A 516 9.89 -18.37 7.77
CA TYR A 516 10.19 -19.33 6.73
C TYR A 516 9.99 -20.77 7.24
N ARG A 517 8.89 -21.37 6.79
CA ARG A 517 8.41 -22.66 7.24
C ARG A 517 8.40 -23.61 6.06
N ARG A 518 9.15 -24.71 6.20
CA ARG A 518 9.16 -25.77 5.19
C ARG A 518 7.81 -26.49 5.19
N LEU A 519 7.31 -26.76 4.00
CA LEU A 519 6.08 -27.49 3.74
C LEU A 519 6.39 -28.66 2.81
N ALA A 520 5.67 -29.77 2.99
CA ALA A 520 5.80 -30.94 2.13
C ALA A 520 4.86 -30.82 0.92
N LYS A 521 5.18 -31.54 -0.14
CA LYS A 521 4.23 -31.76 -1.24
C LYS A 521 2.88 -32.25 -0.72
N GLY A 522 1.81 -31.63 -1.19
CA GLY A 522 0.42 -31.92 -0.83
C GLY A 522 -0.09 -31.16 0.39
N ASP A 523 0.79 -30.47 1.13
CA ASP A 523 0.35 -29.51 2.15
C ASP A 523 -0.38 -28.34 1.49
N ARG A 524 -1.40 -27.82 2.17
CA ARG A 524 -2.26 -26.74 1.68
C ARG A 524 -2.31 -25.61 2.71
N LEU A 525 -1.98 -24.41 2.27
CA LEU A 525 -2.21 -23.22 3.08
C LEU A 525 -3.57 -22.63 2.71
N VAL A 526 -4.42 -22.37 3.68
CA VAL A 526 -5.73 -21.72 3.50
C VAL A 526 -5.72 -20.38 4.22
N ALA A 527 -5.97 -19.32 3.47
CA ALA A 527 -6.01 -17.96 3.96
C ALA A 527 -7.45 -17.45 3.96
N TYR A 528 -7.90 -16.97 5.12
CA TYR A 528 -9.21 -16.34 5.27
C TYR A 528 -8.99 -14.86 5.52
N GLY A 529 -9.44 -14.04 4.58
CA GLY A 529 -9.39 -12.60 4.63
C GLY A 529 -10.31 -12.03 5.72
N PRO A 530 -9.93 -10.87 6.30
CA PRO A 530 -10.80 -10.14 7.21
C PRO A 530 -11.98 -9.51 6.46
N CYS A 531 -13.09 -9.28 7.15
CA CYS A 531 -14.22 -8.51 6.61
C CYS A 531 -14.23 -7.12 7.23
N GLY A 532 -14.54 -6.09 6.44
CA GLY A 532 -14.61 -4.70 6.92
C GLY A 532 -15.72 -4.50 7.96
N GLY A 533 -15.62 -3.43 8.73
CA GLY A 533 -16.66 -3.04 9.70
C GLY A 533 -17.94 -2.56 9.02
N GLY A 534 -19.08 -2.73 9.69
CA GLY A 534 -20.36 -2.18 9.24
C GLY A 534 -20.49 -0.68 9.57
N TYR A 535 -21.28 0.03 8.77
CA TYR A 535 -21.60 1.45 8.97
C TYR A 535 -23.10 1.64 9.17
N GLY A 536 -23.47 2.39 10.21
CA GLY A 536 -24.86 2.74 10.48
C GLY A 536 -25.64 1.62 11.15
N ASP A 537 -26.81 1.94 11.69
CA ASP A 537 -27.68 0.96 12.35
C ASP A 537 -28.14 -0.16 11.37
N PRO A 538 -27.84 -1.44 11.65
CA PRO A 538 -28.30 -2.57 10.84
C PRO A 538 -29.80 -2.59 10.55
N PHE A 539 -30.64 -2.20 11.52
CA PHE A 539 -32.10 -2.22 11.33
C PHE A 539 -32.61 -1.11 10.41
N SER A 540 -31.72 -0.19 10.02
CA SER A 540 -31.96 0.84 9.02
C SER A 540 -31.58 0.41 7.59
N ARG A 541 -30.96 -0.77 7.40
CA ARG A 541 -30.73 -1.34 6.05
C ARG A 541 -32.08 -1.63 5.39
N THR A 542 -32.21 -1.36 4.08
CA THR A 542 -33.47 -1.65 3.38
C THR A 542 -33.68 -3.18 3.33
N PRO A 543 -34.90 -3.69 3.60
CA PRO A 543 -35.17 -5.12 3.50
C PRO A 543 -34.83 -5.70 2.13
N GLU A 544 -34.99 -4.92 1.08
CA GLU A 544 -34.67 -5.31 -0.30
C GLU A 544 -33.16 -5.52 -0.51
N ASP A 545 -32.31 -4.66 0.06
CA ASP A 545 -30.86 -4.86 0.01
C ASP A 545 -30.44 -6.13 0.77
N VAL A 546 -31.08 -6.42 1.91
CA VAL A 546 -30.84 -7.66 2.68
C VAL A 546 -31.29 -8.89 1.89
N LEU A 547 -32.45 -8.85 1.23
CA LEU A 547 -32.89 -9.94 0.37
C LEU A 547 -31.90 -10.15 -0.79
N ARG A 548 -31.35 -9.09 -1.39
CA ARG A 548 -30.33 -9.22 -2.43
C ARG A 548 -29.08 -9.91 -1.89
N ASP A 549 -28.58 -9.53 -0.71
CA ASP A 549 -27.44 -10.20 -0.09
C ASP A 549 -27.70 -11.72 0.10
N VAL A 550 -28.95 -12.11 0.44
CA VAL A 550 -29.34 -13.53 0.55
C VAL A 550 -29.42 -14.23 -0.80
N LEU A 551 -30.01 -13.57 -1.81
CA LEU A 551 -30.12 -14.12 -3.16
C LEU A 551 -28.76 -14.30 -3.83
N ASP A 552 -27.81 -13.43 -3.52
CA ASP A 552 -26.42 -13.49 -4.00
C ASP A 552 -25.56 -14.48 -3.19
N GLY A 553 -26.13 -15.15 -2.17
CA GLY A 553 -25.43 -16.13 -1.33
C GLY A 553 -24.48 -15.53 -0.30
N LEU A 554 -24.45 -14.21 -0.15
CA LEU A 554 -23.55 -13.50 0.77
C LEU A 554 -24.01 -13.58 2.23
N LEU A 555 -25.31 -13.80 2.44
CA LEU A 555 -25.96 -13.80 3.74
C LEU A 555 -27.02 -14.91 3.87
N GLU A 556 -26.98 -15.66 4.95
CA GLU A 556 -27.97 -16.68 5.27
C GLU A 556 -29.29 -16.07 5.76
N VAL A 557 -30.40 -16.77 5.53
CA VAL A 557 -31.75 -16.33 5.93
C VAL A 557 -31.86 -16.10 7.44
N ASP A 558 -31.25 -16.96 8.25
CA ASP A 558 -31.28 -16.81 9.70
C ASP A 558 -30.47 -15.58 10.14
N ALA A 559 -29.31 -15.35 9.52
CA ALA A 559 -28.50 -14.16 9.75
C ALA A 559 -29.23 -12.87 9.32
N ALA A 560 -29.99 -12.89 8.22
CA ALA A 560 -30.84 -11.77 7.80
C ALA A 560 -31.88 -11.39 8.87
N ARG A 561 -32.49 -12.40 9.50
CA ARG A 561 -33.45 -12.21 10.59
C ARG A 561 -32.79 -11.67 11.85
N GLU A 562 -31.66 -12.23 12.25
CA GLU A 562 -30.98 -11.89 13.50
C GLU A 562 -30.30 -10.52 13.46
N ASN A 563 -29.58 -10.25 12.37
CA ASN A 563 -28.70 -9.09 12.25
C ASN A 563 -29.42 -7.84 11.72
N TYR A 564 -30.42 -8.02 10.85
CA TYR A 564 -31.11 -6.90 10.19
C TYR A 564 -32.61 -6.83 10.50
N GLY A 565 -33.14 -7.81 11.25
CA GLY A 565 -34.57 -7.89 11.55
C GLY A 565 -35.43 -8.16 10.31
N VAL A 566 -34.88 -8.79 9.28
CA VAL A 566 -35.58 -9.04 8.00
C VAL A 566 -36.02 -10.49 7.91
N ALA A 567 -37.32 -10.71 7.73
CA ALA A 567 -37.88 -12.04 7.55
C ALA A 567 -37.98 -12.40 6.06
N ILE A 568 -37.44 -13.56 5.68
CA ILE A 568 -37.45 -14.07 4.31
C ILE A 568 -38.14 -15.44 4.28
N VAL A 569 -39.10 -15.61 3.38
CA VAL A 569 -39.90 -16.83 3.19
C VAL A 569 -39.40 -17.56 1.94
N ASP A 570 -39.26 -18.88 2.06
CA ASP A 570 -38.74 -19.78 1.02
C ASP A 570 -37.34 -19.38 0.50
N GLY A 571 -36.60 -18.54 1.25
CA GLY A 571 -35.28 -18.03 0.87
C GLY A 571 -35.28 -16.97 -0.24
N VAL A 572 -36.44 -16.58 -0.76
CA VAL A 572 -36.50 -15.75 -1.99
C VAL A 572 -37.49 -14.58 -1.94
N ARG A 573 -38.30 -14.45 -0.88
CA ARG A 573 -39.32 -13.40 -0.77
C ARG A 573 -39.33 -12.76 0.62
N LEU A 574 -39.46 -11.44 0.67
CA LEU A 574 -39.66 -10.71 1.92
C LEU A 574 -41.02 -11.01 2.55
N ASP A 575 -41.03 -11.19 3.87
CA ASP A 575 -42.23 -11.08 4.69
C ASP A 575 -42.24 -9.70 5.36
N ALA A 576 -42.98 -8.77 4.76
CA ALA A 576 -43.04 -7.39 5.22
C ALA A 576 -43.62 -7.28 6.64
N ALA A 577 -44.68 -8.05 6.95
CA ALA A 577 -45.34 -7.98 8.25
C ALA A 577 -44.42 -8.51 9.36
N ALA A 578 -43.77 -9.65 9.14
CA ALA A 578 -42.82 -10.20 10.10
C ALA A 578 -41.56 -9.32 10.23
N THR A 579 -41.10 -8.69 9.15
CA THR A 579 -39.98 -7.72 9.19
C THR A 579 -40.33 -6.48 10.02
N GLU A 580 -41.53 -5.92 9.84
CA GLU A 580 -42.02 -4.80 10.66
C GLU A 580 -42.09 -5.19 12.15
N GLU A 581 -42.62 -6.37 12.47
CA GLU A 581 -42.71 -6.87 13.85
C GLU A 581 -41.31 -7.07 14.48
N LEU A 582 -40.36 -7.64 13.73
CA LEU A 582 -38.99 -7.84 14.19
C LEU A 582 -38.27 -6.53 14.49
N ARG A 583 -38.53 -5.48 13.69
CA ARG A 583 -37.90 -4.16 13.86
C ARG A 583 -38.61 -3.27 14.88
N ALA A 584 -39.91 -3.47 15.13
CA ALA A 584 -40.68 -2.64 16.07
C ALA A 584 -40.17 -2.67 17.53
N GLY A 585 -39.33 -3.64 17.89
CA GLY A 585 -38.74 -3.79 19.23
C GLY A 585 -37.23 -3.51 19.31
N ARG A 586 -36.61 -2.94 18.28
CA ARG A 586 -35.15 -2.77 18.17
C ARG A 586 -34.70 -1.32 18.19
#